data_AF-A0A954Q1V2-F1
#
_entry.id   AF-A0A954Q1V2-F1
#
_cell.length_a   1.000
_cell.length_b   1.000
_cell.length_c   1.000
_cell.angle_alpha   90.00
_cell.angle_beta   90.00
_cell.angle_gamma   90.00
#
_symmetry.space_group_name_H-M   'P 1'
#
loop_
_entity.id
_entity.type
_entity.pdbx_description
1 polymer ?
#
loop_
_entity_poly.entity_id
_entity_poly.type
_entity_poly.pdbx_seq_one_letter_code
_entity_poly.pdbx_strand_id
1 'polypeptide(L)'
;MDLRFWLKWPDNGFSGIRLAQLWSPMRCPYCHLDEDRVLDTRTAEGGYLIRRRRVCTNCNRRFGTIEKIEQLTLRVVKRDETREPLDREKIRRGIERACSK
;
A
#
# COMPACT_ATOMS: atom_id res chain seq x y z
N MET A 1 15.30 -29.15 -6.86
CA MET A 1 14.28 -29.37 -7.91
C MET A 1 12.94 -29.39 -7.19
N ASP A 2 11.91 -28.61 -7.44
CA ASP A 2 11.65 -27.37 -8.18
C ASP A 2 10.28 -26.93 -7.61
N LEU A 3 10.21 -25.84 -6.84
CA LEU A 3 8.99 -25.40 -6.14
C LEU A 3 8.25 -24.34 -6.95
N ARG A 4 7.85 -24.69 -8.18
CA ARG A 4 6.87 -23.94 -8.97
C ARG A 4 5.46 -24.47 -8.71
N PHE A 5 4.96 -24.24 -7.49
CA PHE A 5 3.52 -24.40 -7.21
C PHE A 5 2.80 -23.10 -7.53
N TRP A 6 2.36 -23.05 -8.79
CA TRP A 6 1.45 -22.06 -9.35
C TRP A 6 0.16 -21.96 -8.54
N LEU A 7 -0.04 -20.82 -7.88
CA LEU A 7 -1.33 -20.34 -7.41
C LEU A 7 -2.24 -20.08 -8.63
N LYS A 8 -2.98 -21.11 -9.06
CA LYS A 8 -4.15 -20.97 -9.93
C LYS A 8 -5.32 -20.47 -9.07
N TRP A 9 -5.62 -19.18 -9.15
CA TRP A 9 -6.85 -18.62 -8.57
C TRP A 9 -7.99 -18.80 -9.60
N PRO A 10 -9.19 -19.24 -9.20
CA PRO A 10 -10.30 -19.46 -10.11
C PRO A 10 -10.94 -18.14 -10.56
N ASP A 11 -11.12 -18.01 -11.87
CA ASP A 11 -11.79 -16.91 -12.56
C ASP A 11 -13.29 -16.84 -12.21
N ASN A 12 -13.61 -16.16 -11.12
CA ASN A 12 -15.00 -15.81 -10.76
C ASN A 12 -15.21 -14.30 -10.92
N GLY A 13 -15.63 -13.89 -12.12
CA GLY A 13 -16.67 -12.90 -12.40
C GLY A 13 -16.93 -11.68 -11.49
N PHE A 14 -15.93 -11.11 -10.83
CA PHE A 14 -16.05 -9.82 -10.13
C PHE A 14 -15.40 -8.72 -10.97
N SER A 15 -16.17 -8.18 -11.92
CA SER A 15 -15.84 -6.92 -12.58
C SER A 15 -16.04 -5.77 -11.58
N GLY A 16 -14.97 -5.23 -10.99
CA GLY A 16 -15.13 -3.98 -10.23
C GLY A 16 -14.03 -3.54 -9.27
N ILE A 17 -12.96 -4.30 -9.03
CA ILE A 17 -11.82 -3.79 -8.24
C ILE A 17 -10.54 -4.25 -8.93
N ARG A 18 -9.82 -3.31 -9.56
CA ARG A 18 -8.49 -3.57 -10.13
C ARG A 18 -7.52 -3.89 -8.98
N LEU A 19 -7.43 -5.17 -8.60
CA LEU A 19 -6.42 -5.67 -7.66
C LEU A 19 -4.97 -5.43 -8.14
N ALA A 20 -4.79 -5.01 -9.40
CA ALA A 20 -3.51 -4.54 -9.94
C ALA A 20 -3.00 -3.21 -9.31
N GLN A 21 -3.77 -2.53 -8.47
CA GLN A 21 -3.37 -1.23 -7.88
C GLN A 21 -2.63 -1.32 -6.53
N LEU A 22 -2.44 -2.52 -5.96
CA LEU A 22 -1.77 -2.67 -4.66
C LEU A 22 -0.27 -3.00 -4.76
N TRP A 23 0.28 -3.16 -5.96
CA TRP A 23 1.70 -3.43 -6.16
C TRP A 23 2.22 -2.67 -7.38
N SER A 24 2.46 -1.37 -7.23
CA SER A 24 3.30 -0.67 -8.22
C SER A 24 4.74 -1.15 -8.02
N PRO A 25 5.41 -1.71 -9.04
CA PRO A 25 6.83 -2.02 -8.94
C PRO A 25 7.63 -0.73 -8.72
N MET A 26 8.76 -0.83 -8.00
CA MET A 26 9.61 0.33 -7.77
C MET A 26 10.47 0.60 -9.01
N ARG A 27 10.40 1.82 -9.54
CA ARG A 27 11.17 2.24 -10.70
C ARG A 27 12.61 2.56 -10.34
N CYS A 28 13.55 2.07 -11.13
CA CYS A 28 14.94 2.46 -11.00
C CYS A 28 15.10 3.98 -11.27
N PRO A 29 15.77 4.74 -10.38
CA PRO A 29 15.96 6.18 -10.59
C PRO A 29 16.92 6.53 -11.74
N TYR A 30 17.64 5.55 -12.28
CA TYR A 30 18.64 5.77 -13.34
C TYR A 30 18.13 5.39 -14.74
N CYS A 31 17.43 4.25 -14.86
CA CYS A 31 16.95 3.74 -16.15
C CYS A 31 15.42 3.62 -16.23
N HIS A 32 14.69 3.96 -15.17
CA HIS A 32 13.22 4.00 -15.10
C HIS A 32 12.49 2.69 -15.39
N LEU A 33 13.21 1.58 -15.41
CA LEU A 33 12.65 0.23 -15.51
C LEU A 33 12.27 -0.31 -14.13
N ASP A 34 11.33 -1.25 -14.15
CA ASP A 34 10.69 -1.84 -12.99
C ASP A 34 11.43 -3.09 -12.46
N GLU A 35 12.60 -3.41 -13.03
CA GLU A 35 13.38 -4.59 -12.66
C GLU A 35 14.51 -4.25 -11.67
N ASP A 36 14.30 -4.64 -10.42
CA ASP A 36 15.27 -4.52 -9.34
C ASP A 36 15.27 -5.73 -8.41
N ARG A 37 16.39 -5.91 -7.68
CA ARG A 37 16.58 -6.94 -6.66
C ARG A 37 16.91 -6.28 -5.32
N VAL A 38 16.22 -6.70 -4.27
CA VAL A 38 16.52 -6.29 -2.89
C VAL A 38 17.77 -7.03 -2.40
N LEU A 39 18.76 -6.27 -1.93
CA LEU A 39 20.01 -6.77 -1.37
C LEU A 39 19.95 -6.90 0.16
N ASP A 40 19.38 -5.91 0.83
CA ASP A 40 19.39 -5.81 2.29
C ASP A 40 18.18 -5.01 2.76
N THR A 41 17.57 -5.42 3.87
CA THR A 41 16.42 -4.76 4.47
C THR A 41 16.70 -4.49 5.93
N ARG A 42 16.52 -3.24 6.36
CA ARG A 42 16.70 -2.82 7.75
C ARG A 42 15.46 -2.09 8.22
N THR A 43 14.98 -2.44 9.40
CA THR A 43 13.92 -1.70 10.10
C THR A 43 14.55 -0.60 10.96
N ALA A 44 13.85 0.53 11.07
CA ALA A 44 14.21 1.68 11.89
C ALA A 44 12.93 2.27 12.51
N GLU A 45 13.08 3.20 13.46
CA GLU A 45 11.96 3.83 14.17
C GLU A 45 10.98 2.79 14.74
N GLY A 46 11.47 1.76 15.45
CA GLY A 46 10.59 0.75 16.08
C GLY A 46 9.73 -0.07 15.10
N GLY A 47 10.06 -0.08 13.81
CA GLY A 47 9.31 -0.80 12.77
C GLY A 47 8.43 0.08 11.88
N TYR A 48 8.30 1.38 12.18
CA TYR A 48 7.52 2.33 11.36
C TYR A 48 8.23 2.76 10.08
N LEU A 49 9.54 2.48 9.98
CA LEU A 49 10.36 2.84 8.84
C LEU A 49 11.18 1.62 8.38
N ILE A 50 11.14 1.33 7.08
CA ILE A 50 11.90 0.26 6.45
C ILE A 50 12.83 0.88 5.41
N ARG A 51 14.13 0.59 5.52
CA ARG A 51 15.13 0.97 4.52
C ARG A 51 15.54 -0.27 3.75
N ARG A 52 15.42 -0.24 2.43
CA ARG A 52 15.87 -1.33 1.55
C ARG A 52 16.99 -0.85 0.64
N ARG A 53 18.06 -1.63 0.51
CA ARG A 53 19.07 -1.43 -0.53
C ARG A 53 18.71 -2.32 -1.72
N ARG A 54 18.61 -1.74 -2.91
CA ARG A 54 18.20 -2.40 -4.16
C ARG A 54 19.31 -2.28 -5.20
N VAL A 55 19.37 -3.23 -6.13
CA VAL A 55 20.20 -3.18 -7.33
C VAL A 55 19.31 -3.37 -8.56
N CYS A 56 19.44 -2.51 -9.55
CA CYS A 56 18.72 -2.68 -10.82
C CYS A 56 19.37 -3.79 -11.64
N THR A 57 18.58 -4.71 -12.21
CA THR A 57 19.11 -5.79 -13.06
C THR A 57 19.56 -5.30 -14.44
N ASN A 58 18.98 -4.19 -14.94
CA ASN A 58 19.34 -3.66 -16.26
C ASN A 58 20.60 -2.79 -16.23
N CYS A 59 20.68 -1.80 -15.32
CA CYS A 59 21.83 -0.88 -15.26
C CYS A 59 22.88 -1.26 -14.20
N ASN A 60 22.62 -2.30 -13.40
CA ASN A 60 23.48 -2.80 -12.33
C ASN A 60 23.85 -1.77 -11.23
N ARG A 61 23.17 -0.62 -11.21
CA ARG A 61 23.37 0.44 -10.21
C ARG A 61 22.61 0.14 -8.93
N ARG A 62 23.20 0.55 -7.80
CA ARG A 62 22.64 0.38 -6.46
C ARG A 62 21.89 1.65 -6.05
N PHE A 63 20.75 1.49 -5.38
CA PHE A 63 19.96 2.59 -4.82
C PHE A 63 19.26 2.16 -3.53
N GLY A 64 18.87 3.13 -2.70
CA GLY A 64 18.16 2.89 -1.45
C GLY A 64 16.72 3.39 -1.53
N THR A 65 15.79 2.67 -0.90
CA THR A 65 14.38 3.09 -0.80
C THR A 65 13.98 3.12 0.66
N ILE A 66 13.19 4.13 1.01
CA ILE A 66 12.66 4.31 2.36
C ILE A 66 11.14 4.14 2.25
N GLU A 67 10.64 3.12 2.92
CA GLU A 67 9.21 2.87 3.09
C GLU A 67 8.85 3.34 4.51
N LYS A 68 7.87 4.22 4.63
CA LYS A 68 7.40 4.75 5.91
C LYS A 68 5.90 4.52 6.02
N ILE A 69 5.44 4.10 7.20
CA ILE A 69 4.01 4.05 7.49
C ILE A 69 3.51 5.49 7.63
N GLU A 70 2.75 5.96 6.63
CA GLU A 70 2.07 7.24 6.74
C GLU A 70 0.81 7.09 7.61
N GLN A 71 0.77 7.83 8.71
CA GLN A 71 -0.46 8.01 9.49
C GLN A 71 -1.32 9.08 8.81
N LEU A 72 -1.98 8.70 7.71
CA LEU A 72 -2.96 9.57 7.07
C LEU A 72 -4.14 9.76 8.01
N THR A 73 -4.38 11.00 8.42
CA THR A 73 -5.59 11.34 9.16
C THR A 73 -6.75 11.34 8.18
N LEU A 74 -7.63 10.34 8.29
CA LEU A 74 -8.83 10.25 7.46
C LEU A 74 -9.75 11.44 7.75
N ARG A 75 -10.30 12.05 6.69
CA ARG A 75 -11.26 13.15 6.79
C ARG A 75 -12.58 12.73 6.14
N VAL A 76 -13.69 13.08 6.78
CA VAL A 76 -15.04 12.87 6.26
C VAL A 76 -15.50 14.14 5.55
N VAL A 77 -15.92 14.01 4.30
CA VAL A 77 -16.65 15.06 3.58
C VAL A 77 -18.13 14.84 3.85
N LYS A 78 -18.76 15.79 4.53
CA LYS A 78 -20.21 15.74 4.75
C LYS A 78 -20.98 16.25 3.53
N ARG A 79 -22.31 16.11 3.56
CA ARG A 79 -23.22 16.58 2.49
C ARG A 79 -23.16 18.09 2.27
N ASP A 80 -22.86 18.86 3.31
CA ASP A 80 -22.61 20.30 3.29
C ASP A 80 -21.18 20.66 2.84
N GLU A 81 -20.46 19.72 2.24
CA GLU A 81 -19.07 19.84 1.76
C GLU A 81 -18.02 20.13 2.85
N THR A 82 -18.43 20.21 4.12
CA THR A 82 -17.51 20.42 5.23
C THR A 82 -16.63 19.20 5.46
N ARG A 83 -15.33 19.45 5.69
CA ARG A 83 -14.30 18.41 5.89
C ARG A 83 -13.88 18.34 7.35
N GLU A 84 -14.38 17.35 8.06
CA GLU A 84 -13.98 17.10 9.45
C GLU A 84 -13.06 15.87 9.57
N PRO A 85 -12.17 15.82 10.58
CA PRO A 85 -11.43 14.59 10.87
C PRO A 85 -12.40 13.45 11.22
N LEU A 86 -12.04 12.23 10.82
CA LEU A 86 -12.79 11.02 11.10
C LEU A 86 -12.79 10.73 12.61
N ASP A 87 -13.92 11.03 13.26
CA ASP A 87 -14.17 10.60 14.64
C ASP A 87 -15.01 9.32 14.64
N ARG A 88 -14.39 8.21 15.07
CA ARG A 88 -15.03 6.89 15.16
C ARG A 88 -16.24 6.89 16.08
N GLU A 89 -16.17 7.61 17.20
CA GLU A 89 -17.24 7.64 18.18
C GLU A 89 -18.45 8.42 17.66
N LYS A 90 -18.20 9.50 16.91
CA LYS A 90 -19.26 10.23 16.22
C LYS A 90 -19.99 9.37 15.19
N ILE A 91 -19.28 8.56 14.42
CA ILE A 91 -19.89 7.62 13.47
C ILE A 91 -20.72 6.57 14.19
N ARG A 92 -20.16 5.94 15.24
CA ARG A 92 -20.87 4.92 16.03
C ARG A 92 -22.20 5.44 16.56
N ARG A 93 -22.20 6.61 17.20
CA ARG A 93 -23.44 7.26 17.68
C ARG A 93 -24.41 7.60 16.56
N GLY A 94 -23.90 7.99 15.38
CA GLY A 94 -24.72 8.26 14.20
C GLY A 94 -25.45 7.00 13.71
N ILE A 95 -24.75 5.87 13.67
CA ILE A 95 -25.32 4.56 13.31
C ILE A 95 -26.36 4.12 14.34
N GLU A 96 -26.03 4.21 15.63
CA GLU A 96 -26.96 3.84 16.72
C GLU A 96 -28.26 4.64 16.67
N ARG A 97 -28.18 5.96 16.45
CA ARG A 97 -29.37 6.80 16.28
C ARG A 97 -30.18 6.44 15.04
N ALA A 98 -29.54 6.02 13.95
CA ALA A 98 -30.22 5.61 12.74
C ALA A 98 -30.91 4.24 12.88
N CYS A 99 -30.36 3.35 13.72
CA CYS A 99 -30.91 2.03 14.00
C CYS A 99 -31.90 2.00 15.18
N SER A 100 -31.96 3.06 15.99
CA SER A 100 -32.97 3.24 17.02
C SER A 100 -34.30 3.65 16.39
N LYS A 101 -35.15 2.67 16.09
CA LYS A 101 -36.55 2.86 15.70
C LYS A 101 -37.46 2.15 16.69
#